data_AF-E3KNA1-F1
#
_entry.id   AF-E3KNA1-F1
#
_cell.length_a   1.000
_cell.length_b   1.000
_cell.length_c   1.000
_cell.angle_alpha   90.00
_cell.angle_beta   90.00
_cell.angle_gamma   90.00
#
_symmetry.space_group_name_H-M   'P 1'
#
loop_
_entity.id
_entity.type
_entity.pdbx_description
1 polymer ?
#
loop_
_entity_poly.entity_id
_entity_poly.type
_entity_poly.pdbx_seq_one_letter_code
_entity_poly.pdbx_strand_id
1 'polypeptide(L)'
;MSTHQEKTSMNDSSSGDEHQEKAKLLKLNRDNWTEWKQFFVNLLTGRGHEEIFDPVWIEAHKKEKIFRKKSALAFTLLRQCLSSDLKPIAAAANTFTDAVRTPLGWMAVL
;
A
#
# COMPACT_ATOMS: atom_id res chain seq x y z
N MET A 1 -14.16 14.21 55.88
CA MET A 1 -13.95 12.76 55.64
C MET A 1 -14.85 12.41 54.45
N SER A 2 -14.37 12.37 53.19
CA SER A 2 -13.57 11.28 52.55
C SER A 2 -14.22 9.92 52.80
N THR A 3 -14.60 9.08 51.82
CA THR A 3 -14.05 8.86 50.46
C THR A 3 -15.08 8.14 49.57
N HIS A 4 -14.83 8.24 48.27
CA HIS A 4 -15.44 7.61 47.10
C HIS A 4 -15.58 6.07 47.07
N GLN A 5 -16.36 5.64 46.07
CA GLN A 5 -16.27 4.44 45.21
C GLN A 5 -16.75 3.09 45.78
N GLU A 6 -17.69 2.46 45.07
CA GLU A 6 -17.39 1.35 44.13
C GLU A 6 -18.70 0.78 43.53
N LYS A 7 -18.81 0.77 42.19
CA LYS A 7 -19.31 -0.40 41.46
C LYS A 7 -18.89 -0.33 39.99
N THR A 8 -17.81 -1.02 39.68
CA THR A 8 -17.49 -1.57 38.36
C THR A 8 -18.54 -2.66 38.03
N SER A 9 -18.94 -2.95 36.80
CA SER A 9 -18.12 -3.39 35.68
C SER A 9 -18.99 -3.61 34.41
N MET A 10 -18.29 -3.66 33.27
CA MET A 10 -18.62 -4.39 32.02
C MET A 10 -19.73 -3.76 31.15
N ASN A 11 -19.37 -2.91 30.19
CA ASN A 11 -18.90 -3.25 28.83
C ASN A 11 -19.86 -4.19 28.07
N ASP A 12 -20.81 -3.57 27.39
CA ASP A 12 -21.28 -4.08 26.10
C ASP A 12 -21.24 -2.91 25.12
N SER A 13 -20.03 -2.40 24.89
CA SER A 13 -19.75 -1.66 23.66
C SER A 13 -19.91 -2.68 22.54
N SER A 14 -21.17 -2.82 22.09
CA SER A 14 -21.56 -3.53 20.89
C SER A 14 -20.56 -3.16 19.82
N SER A 15 -19.74 -4.16 19.49
CA SER A 15 -18.66 -4.10 18.52
C SER A 15 -19.18 -3.32 17.33
N GLY A 16 -18.71 -2.07 17.22
CA GLY A 16 -18.84 -1.35 15.98
C GLY A 16 -18.08 -2.20 14.99
N ASP A 17 -18.80 -3.04 14.25
CA ASP A 17 -18.42 -3.43 12.91
C ASP A 17 -18.36 -2.11 12.14
N GLU A 18 -17.26 -1.39 12.37
CA GLU A 18 -16.69 -0.45 11.43
C GLU A 18 -16.44 -1.29 10.18
N HIS A 19 -17.51 -1.39 9.40
CA HIS A 19 -17.48 -1.34 7.96
C HIS A 19 -16.63 -0.11 7.60
N GLN A 20 -15.31 -0.21 7.80
CA GLN A 20 -14.36 0.50 7.00
C GLN A 20 -14.72 0.02 5.61
N GLU A 21 -15.53 0.81 4.92
CA GLU A 21 -15.61 0.76 3.48
C GLU A 21 -14.16 0.70 3.05
N LYS A 22 -13.69 -0.50 2.72
CA LYS A 22 -12.33 -0.71 2.24
C LYS A 22 -12.32 0.10 0.97
N ALA A 23 -11.82 1.34 1.05
CA ALA A 23 -11.81 2.27 -0.05
C ALA A 23 -11.39 1.49 -1.28
N LYS A 24 -12.30 1.38 -2.26
CA LYS A 24 -12.12 0.44 -3.37
C LYS A 24 -10.79 0.79 -4.03
N LEU A 25 -9.78 -0.05 -3.82
CA LEU A 25 -8.47 0.16 -4.40
C LEU A 25 -8.61 0.13 -5.92
N LEU A 26 -8.20 1.20 -6.60
CA LEU A 26 -8.23 1.25 -8.04
C LEU A 26 -7.34 0.13 -8.59
N LYS A 27 -7.95 -0.77 -9.35
CA LYS A 27 -7.25 -1.89 -9.98
C LYS A 27 -6.57 -1.40 -11.25
N LEU A 28 -5.29 -1.71 -11.41
CA LEU A 28 -4.56 -1.49 -12.64
C LEU A 28 -5.09 -2.45 -13.71
N ASN A 29 -5.38 -1.90 -14.88
CA ASN A 29 -5.63 -2.60 -16.12
C ASN A 29 -4.78 -1.97 -17.23
N ARG A 30 -4.94 -2.45 -18.46
CA ARG A 30 -4.12 -2.01 -19.60
C ARG A 30 -4.39 -0.56 -20.02
N ASP A 31 -5.58 -0.05 -19.74
CA ASP A 31 -6.10 1.19 -20.28
C ASP A 31 -6.08 2.35 -19.26
N ASN A 32 -5.94 2.05 -17.96
CA ASN A 32 -6.03 3.04 -16.88
C ASN A 32 -4.68 3.37 -16.21
N TRP A 33 -3.56 3.04 -16.84
CA TRP A 33 -2.23 3.18 -16.24
C TRP A 33 -1.96 4.56 -15.64
N THR A 34 -2.26 5.64 -16.38
CA THR A 34 -1.97 7.02 -15.96
C THR A 34 -2.75 7.38 -14.70
N GLU A 35 -4.06 7.12 -14.69
CA GLU A 35 -4.94 7.36 -13.54
C GLU A 35 -4.52 6.49 -12.35
N TRP A 36 -4.25 5.20 -12.62
CA TRP A 36 -3.81 4.25 -11.62
C TRP A 36 -2.49 4.67 -10.95
N LYS A 37 -1.50 5.11 -11.73
CA LYS A 37 -0.20 5.55 -11.20
C LYS A 37 -0.38 6.75 -10.26
N GLN A 38 -1.18 7.73 -10.67
CA GLN A 38 -1.47 8.90 -9.84
C GLN A 38 -2.19 8.50 -8.54
N PHE A 39 -3.21 7.64 -8.64
CA PHE A 39 -3.90 7.07 -7.48
C PHE A 39 -2.92 6.34 -6.55
N PHE A 40 -2.04 5.50 -7.08
CA PHE A 40 -1.15 4.66 -6.29
C PHE A 40 -0.07 5.47 -5.57
N VAL A 41 0.46 6.52 -6.21
CA VAL A 41 1.35 7.49 -5.56
C VAL A 41 0.63 8.20 -4.42
N ASN A 42 -0.57 8.73 -4.68
CA ASN A 42 -1.37 9.40 -3.65
C ASN A 42 -1.71 8.47 -2.48
N LEU A 43 -2.01 7.19 -2.75
CA LEU A 43 -2.28 6.18 -1.74
C LEU A 43 -1.06 5.95 -0.82
N LEU A 44 0.14 5.88 -1.39
CA LEU A 44 1.37 5.66 -0.62
C LEU A 44 1.77 6.92 0.18
N THR A 45 1.66 8.10 -0.43
CA THR A 45 1.88 9.37 0.25
C THR A 45 0.88 9.57 1.40
N GLY A 46 -0.41 9.29 1.17
CA GLY A 46 -1.44 9.36 2.22
C GLY A 46 -1.24 8.38 3.38
N ARG A 47 -0.37 7.38 3.22
CA ARG A 47 0.01 6.41 4.26
C ARG A 47 1.38 6.69 4.90
N GLY A 48 2.04 7.82 4.59
CA GLY A 48 3.35 8.18 5.16
C GLY A 48 4.52 7.37 4.56
N HIS A 49 4.39 6.99 3.30
CA HIS A 49 5.39 6.21 2.57
C HIS A 49 6.00 6.96 1.38
N GLU A 50 5.86 8.28 1.29
CA GLU A 50 6.40 9.12 0.22
C GLU A 50 7.92 8.94 0.01
N GLU A 51 8.68 8.67 1.07
CA GLU A 51 10.14 8.48 1.03
C GLU A 51 10.56 7.29 0.16
N ILE A 52 9.68 6.31 -0.09
CA ILE A 52 9.99 5.19 -0.99
C ILE A 52 10.02 5.58 -2.48
N PHE A 53 9.72 6.84 -2.80
CA PHE A 53 9.90 7.42 -4.13
C PHE A 53 11.15 8.29 -4.24
N ASP A 54 11.86 8.57 -3.14
CA ASP A 54 13.08 9.39 -3.13
C ASP A 54 14.34 8.50 -3.29
N PRO A 55 15.05 8.57 -4.43
CA PRO A 55 16.25 7.76 -4.66
C PRO A 55 17.37 8.03 -3.65
N VAL A 56 17.47 9.25 -3.11
CA VAL A 56 18.49 9.61 -2.12
C VAL A 56 18.18 8.92 -0.79
N TRP A 57 16.92 8.99 -0.35
CA TRP A 57 16.47 8.32 0.86
C TRP A 57 16.61 6.80 0.77
N ILE A 58 16.25 6.22 -0.38
CA ILE A 58 16.38 4.78 -0.64
C ILE A 58 17.84 4.34 -0.49
N GLU A 59 18.78 5.02 -1.15
CA GLU A 59 20.19 4.61 -1.11
C GLU A 59 20.76 4.68 0.30
N ALA A 60 20.38 5.70 1.08
CA ALA A 60 20.78 5.87 2.47
C ALA A 60 20.20 4.76 3.39
N HIS A 61 18.92 4.40 3.22
CA HIS A 61 18.21 3.54 4.18
C HIS A 61 17.99 2.10 3.71
N LYS A 62 18.40 1.70 2.50
CA LYS A 62 18.11 0.37 1.92
C LYS A 62 18.48 -0.84 2.78
N LYS A 63 19.46 -0.70 3.68
CA LYS A 63 19.90 -1.76 4.60
C LYS A 63 19.14 -1.77 5.94
N GLU A 64 18.32 -0.76 6.19
CA GLU A 64 17.63 -0.58 7.46
C GLU A 64 16.30 -1.32 7.55
N LYS A 65 15.88 -1.60 8.78
CA LYS A 65 14.59 -2.25 9.05
C LYS A 65 13.41 -1.38 8.65
N ILE A 66 13.54 -0.04 8.76
CA ILE A 66 12.48 0.90 8.39
C ILE A 66 12.18 0.84 6.89
N PHE A 67 13.22 0.88 6.07
CA PHE A 67 13.12 0.73 4.62
C PHE A 67 12.41 -0.58 4.26
N ARG A 68 12.90 -1.72 4.77
CA ARG A 68 12.28 -3.03 4.50
C ARG A 68 10.80 -3.08 4.83
N LYS A 69 10.38 -2.49 5.96
CA LYS A 69 8.97 -2.42 6.36
C LYS A 69 8.14 -1.58 5.39
N LYS A 70 8.60 -0.37 5.04
CA LYS A 70 7.91 0.51 4.10
C LYS A 70 7.79 -0.15 2.71
N SER A 71 8.88 -0.74 2.22
CA SER A 71 8.88 -1.47 0.95
C SER A 71 7.92 -2.66 0.95
N ALA A 72 7.92 -3.49 2.00
CA ALA A 72 7.02 -4.65 2.10
C ALA A 72 5.53 -4.24 2.06
N LEU A 73 5.18 -3.13 2.71
CA LEU A 73 3.82 -2.59 2.68
C LEU A 73 3.47 -2.06 1.28
N ALA A 74 4.37 -1.29 0.65
CA ALA A 74 4.17 -0.78 -0.70
C ALA A 74 3.98 -1.91 -1.73
N PHE A 75 4.77 -2.99 -1.64
CA PHE A 75 4.58 -4.18 -2.47
C PHE A 75 3.27 -4.91 -2.20
N THR A 76 2.83 -4.97 -0.94
CA THR A 76 1.53 -5.57 -0.60
C THR A 76 0.38 -4.77 -1.23
N LEU A 77 0.42 -3.44 -1.14
CA LEU A 77 -0.55 -2.57 -1.79
C LEU A 77 -0.50 -2.68 -3.31
N LEU A 78 0.70 -2.74 -3.90
CA LEU A 78 0.86 -2.95 -5.34
C LEU A 78 0.13 -4.22 -5.78
N ARG A 79 0.38 -5.36 -5.12
CA ARG A 79 -0.28 -6.64 -5.42
C ARG A 79 -1.79 -6.59 -5.24
N GLN A 80 -2.29 -5.83 -4.27
CA GLN A 80 -3.71 -5.59 -4.08
C GLN A 80 -4.32 -4.68 -5.14
N CYS A 81 -3.52 -3.82 -5.76
CA CYS A 81 -3.95 -2.93 -6.82
C CYS A 81 -3.79 -3.52 -8.23
N LEU A 82 -3.19 -4.71 -8.40
CA LEU A 82 -3.12 -5.38 -9.70
C LEU A 82 -4.40 -6.18 -10.01
N SER A 83 -4.81 -6.16 -11.28
CA SER A 83 -5.71 -7.17 -11.85
C SER A 83 -5.02 -8.54 -11.89
N SER A 84 -5.79 -9.63 -12.00
CA SER A 84 -5.26 -11.00 -12.09
C SER A 84 -4.18 -11.14 -13.16
N ASP A 85 -4.40 -10.50 -14.30
CA ASP A 85 -3.64 -10.69 -15.53
C ASP A 85 -2.28 -9.98 -15.46
N LEU A 86 -2.13 -9.02 -14.53
CA LEU A 86 -0.90 -8.27 -14.32
C LEU A 86 -0.07 -8.79 -13.13
N LYS A 87 -0.62 -9.68 -12.29
CA LYS A 87 0.12 -10.26 -11.15
C LYS A 87 1.37 -11.04 -11.55
N PRO A 88 1.34 -11.93 -12.58
CA PRO A 88 2.54 -12.66 -13.00
C PRO A 88 3.63 -11.72 -13.54
N ILE A 89 3.21 -10.66 -14.22
CA ILE A 89 4.10 -9.67 -14.81
C ILE A 89 4.83 -8.87 -13.73
N ALA A 90 4.11 -8.40 -12.71
CA ALA A 90 4.72 -7.72 -11.57
C ALA A 90 5.64 -8.64 -10.74
N ALA A 91 5.34 -9.95 -10.68
CA ALA A 91 6.18 -10.93 -10.01
C ALA A 91 7.51 -11.20 -10.74
N ALA A 92 7.56 -10.95 -12.05
CA ALA A 92 8.76 -11.10 -12.88
C ALA A 92 9.66 -9.83 -12.88
N ALA A 93 9.24 -8.73 -12.26
CA ALA A 93 10.01 -7.49 -12.23
C ALA A 93 11.17 -7.57 -11.20
N ASN A 94 12.37 -7.17 -11.62
CA ASN A 94 13.58 -7.22 -10.78
C ASN A 94 13.62 -6.12 -9.70
N THR A 95 12.90 -5.01 -9.88
CA THR A 95 12.80 -3.94 -8.88
C THR A 95 11.38 -3.36 -8.82
N PHE A 96 11.03 -2.72 -7.71
CA PHE A 96 9.76 -1.98 -7.58
C PHE A 96 9.64 -0.93 -8.68
N THR A 97 10.70 -0.16 -8.90
CA THR A 97 10.75 0.85 -9.96
C THR A 97 10.52 0.25 -11.34
N ASP A 98 11.00 -0.97 -11.63
CA ASP A 98 10.67 -1.65 -12.89
C ASP A 98 9.20 -2.05 -12.97
N ALA A 99 8.61 -2.49 -11.87
CA ALA A 99 7.19 -2.82 -11.80
C ALA A 99 6.27 -1.59 -11.98
N VAL A 100 6.74 -0.38 -11.66
CA VAL A 100 5.93 0.86 -11.73
C VAL A 100 6.33 1.82 -12.87
N ARG A 101 7.34 1.50 -13.69
CA ARG A 101 7.92 2.47 -14.65
C ARG A 101 7.39 2.34 -16.08
N THR A 102 6.99 1.17 -16.58
CA THR A 102 6.58 1.10 -18.00
C THR A 102 5.65 -0.06 -18.38
N PRO A 103 4.49 0.19 -19.03
CA PRO A 103 3.69 -0.84 -19.70
C PRO A 103 4.29 -1.31 -21.04
N LEU A 104 5.24 -0.58 -21.64
CA LEU A 104 5.79 -0.92 -22.96
C LEU A 104 6.49 -2.30 -22.97
N GLY A 105 7.09 -2.72 -21.86
CA GLY A 105 7.62 -4.08 -21.72
C GLY A 105 6.54 -5.14 -21.51
N TRP A 106 5.34 -4.77 -21.04
CA TRP A 106 4.21 -5.68 -20.80
C TRP A 106 3.31 -5.81 -22.03
N MET A 107 3.32 -4.79 -22.90
CA MET A 107 2.65 -4.79 -24.21
C MET A 107 3.50 -5.41 -25.32
N ALA A 108 4.83 -5.51 -25.16
CA ALA A 108 5.72 -6.10 -26.16
C ALA A 108 5.94 -7.62 -26.02
N VAL A 109 5.30 -8.27 -25.04
CA VAL A 109 5.38 -9.74 -24.80
C VAL A 109 4.08 -10.45 -25.22
N LEU A 110 3.19 -9.75 -25.93
CA LEU A 110 2.09 -10.32 -26.71
C LEU A 110 2.28 -9.92 -28.18
#